data_AF-A0A2V8SZ38-F1
#
_entry.id   AF-A0A2V8SZ38-F1
#
_cell.length_a   1.000
_cell.length_b   1.000
_cell.length_c   1.000
_cell.angle_alpha   90.00
_cell.angle_beta   90.00
_cell.angle_gamma   90.00
#
_symmetry.space_group_name_H-M   'P 1'
#
loop_
_entity.id
_entity.type
_entity.pdbx_description
1 polymer ?
#
loop_
_entity_poly.entity_id
_entity_poly.type
_entity_poly.pdbx_seq_one_letter_code
_entity_poly.pdbx_strand_id
1 'polypeptide(L)'
;MSRNVRTLSLAVFSLAFIISVTVPHAALAQDALTGDWTASTDSEKPDKIHLSLECRTERGGRNQMGQDYAFADLQGLSREQAAGGGQVRFSLVREAGRVDFEGGFQQGRGSGTFRFTGNQSFVS
;
A
#
# COMPACT_ATOMS: atom_id res chain seq x y z
N MET A 1 74.15 -13.28 44.58
CA MET A 1 73.24 -14.39 44.97
C MET A 1 72.30 -14.65 43.80
N SER A 2 72.42 -15.83 43.19
CA SER A 2 71.60 -16.33 42.09
C SER A 2 70.16 -16.66 42.52
N ARG A 3 69.19 -16.61 41.58
CA ARG A 3 68.22 -17.71 41.29
C ARG A 3 67.21 -17.37 40.18
N ASN A 4 67.46 -17.95 39.00
CA ASN A 4 66.60 -18.61 38.00
C ASN A 4 65.09 -18.31 37.90
N VAL A 5 64.71 -17.81 36.70
CA VAL A 5 63.66 -18.23 35.74
C VAL A 5 62.45 -19.02 36.25
N ARG A 6 61.24 -18.57 35.87
CA ARG A 6 60.14 -19.44 35.39
C ARG A 6 59.15 -18.67 34.49
N THR A 7 59.30 -18.88 33.19
CA THR A 7 58.26 -18.69 32.17
C THR A 7 57.16 -19.73 32.33
N LEU A 8 55.89 -19.31 32.33
CA LEU A 8 54.78 -19.82 31.49
C LEU A 8 53.45 -19.25 32.01
N SER A 9 52.60 -18.77 31.10
CA SER A 9 51.14 -19.05 31.02
C SER A 9 50.52 -18.01 30.09
N LEU A 10 50.26 -18.40 28.84
CA LEU A 10 48.98 -18.90 28.30
C LEU A 10 48.11 -17.77 27.72
N ALA A 11 47.82 -17.95 26.42
CA ALA A 11 47.05 -17.08 25.57
C ALA A 11 45.61 -16.86 26.07
N VAL A 12 45.07 -15.65 25.87
CA VAL A 12 43.62 -15.39 25.95
C VAL A 12 43.19 -14.56 24.74
N PHE A 13 42.24 -15.15 24.02
CA PHE A 13 41.57 -14.71 22.80
C PHE A 13 41.06 -13.28 22.84
N SER A 14 41.45 -12.44 21.88
CA SER A 14 40.79 -11.17 21.61
C SER A 14 39.58 -11.40 20.71
N LEU A 15 38.40 -11.49 21.33
CA LEU A 15 37.10 -11.54 20.67
C LEU A 15 36.74 -10.14 20.15
N ALA A 16 36.81 -9.93 18.83
CA ALA A 16 36.34 -8.70 18.20
C ALA A 16 34.80 -8.67 18.26
N PHE A 17 34.26 -7.80 19.11
CA PHE A 17 32.82 -7.57 19.25
C PHE A 17 32.37 -6.62 18.13
N ILE A 18 31.79 -7.16 17.05
CA ILE A 18 31.17 -6.35 15.99
C ILE A 18 29.84 -5.82 16.55
N ILE A 19 29.83 -4.55 16.95
CA ILE A 19 28.61 -3.86 17.36
C ILE A 19 27.82 -3.56 16.09
N SER A 20 26.88 -4.43 15.74
CA SER A 20 25.86 -4.12 14.75
C SER A 20 25.00 -2.99 15.30
N VAL A 21 25.21 -1.76 14.83
CA VAL A 21 24.32 -0.63 15.09
C VAL A 21 23.03 -0.90 14.33
N THR A 22 22.07 -1.52 15.01
CA THR A 22 20.71 -1.67 14.49
C THR A 22 20.02 -0.33 14.63
N VAL A 23 20.12 0.53 13.62
CA VAL A 23 19.33 1.77 13.57
C VAL A 23 17.87 1.37 13.44
N PRO A 24 17.00 1.71 14.41
CA PRO A 24 15.58 1.51 14.24
C PRO A 24 15.12 2.44 13.12
N HIS A 25 14.84 1.86 11.95
CA HIS A 25 14.16 2.58 10.90
C HIS A 25 12.75 2.83 11.41
N ALA A 26 12.49 4.05 11.88
CA ALA A 26 11.14 4.51 12.15
C ALA A 26 10.38 4.37 10.83
N ALA A 27 9.53 3.35 10.72
CA ALA A 27 8.55 3.26 9.66
C ALA A 27 7.67 4.50 9.82
N LEU A 28 7.92 5.53 9.01
CA LEU A 28 6.98 6.64 8.88
C LEU A 28 5.69 6.00 8.40
N ALA A 29 4.68 5.97 9.26
CA ALA A 29 3.32 5.69 8.85
C ALA A 29 2.98 6.80 7.84
N GLN A 30 3.18 6.48 6.55
CA GLN A 30 2.74 7.36 5.47
C GLN A 30 1.26 7.57 5.72
N ASP A 31 0.86 8.83 5.79
CA ASP A 31 -0.53 9.18 5.98
C ASP A 31 -1.29 8.62 4.77
N ALA A 32 -1.97 7.50 4.99
CA ALA A 32 -2.57 6.75 3.90
C ALA A 32 -3.72 7.62 3.39
N LEU A 33 -3.62 8.08 2.14
CA LEU A 33 -4.68 8.89 1.55
C LEU A 33 -5.93 8.01 1.41
N THR A 34 -6.94 8.30 2.23
CA THR A 34 -8.23 7.61 2.21
C THR A 34 -9.33 8.52 1.70
N GLY A 35 -10.38 7.90 1.17
CA GLY A 35 -11.57 8.62 0.72
C GLY A 35 -12.72 7.69 0.40
N ASP A 36 -13.74 8.26 -0.21
CA ASP A 36 -14.89 7.52 -0.72
C ASP A 36 -14.73 7.27 -2.22
N TRP A 37 -15.34 6.20 -2.72
CA TRP A 37 -15.44 5.96 -4.15
C TRP A 37 -16.89 5.70 -4.56
N THR A 38 -17.19 6.01 -5.81
CA THR A 38 -18.40 5.58 -6.51
C THR A 38 -18.03 5.01 -7.86
N ALA A 39 -18.83 4.07 -8.35
CA ALA A 39 -18.61 3.49 -9.66
C ALA A 39 -19.93 3.20 -10.39
N SER A 40 -19.87 3.17 -11.71
CA SER A 40 -21.00 2.76 -12.54
C SER A 40 -20.54 1.99 -13.77
N THR A 41 -21.22 0.89 -14.05
CA THR A 41 -21.07 0.14 -15.29
C THR A 41 -22.01 0.69 -16.35
N ASP A 42 -21.55 0.72 -17.60
CA ASP A 42 -22.33 1.18 -18.74
C ASP A 42 -22.54 0.02 -19.75
N SER A 43 -23.75 -0.07 -20.30
CA SER A 43 -24.07 -1.09 -21.32
C SER A 43 -23.38 -0.86 -22.66
N GLU A 44 -23.09 0.39 -23.03
CA GLU A 44 -22.41 0.78 -24.26
C GLU A 44 -20.90 0.49 -24.20
N LYS A 45 -20.33 0.45 -22.99
CA LYS A 45 -18.91 0.15 -22.74
C LYS A 45 -18.77 -1.04 -21.77
N PRO A 46 -19.12 -2.26 -22.20
CA PRO A 46 -19.25 -3.41 -21.31
C PRO A 46 -17.94 -3.78 -20.60
N ASP A 47 -16.79 -3.51 -21.22
CA ASP A 47 -15.46 -3.86 -20.68
C ASP A 47 -14.87 -2.78 -19.76
N LYS A 48 -15.61 -1.69 -19.53
CA LYS A 48 -15.17 -0.56 -18.72
C LYS A 48 -16.10 -0.27 -17.57
N ILE A 49 -15.54 0.38 -16.56
CA ILE A 49 -16.25 0.93 -15.42
C ILE A 49 -15.84 2.38 -15.22
N HIS A 50 -16.81 3.26 -15.01
CA HIS A 50 -16.52 4.62 -14.57
C HIS A 50 -16.31 4.59 -13.06
N LEU A 51 -15.15 5.04 -12.57
CA LEU A 51 -14.78 5.07 -11.16
C LEU A 51 -14.44 6.50 -10.75
N SER A 52 -15.12 7.02 -9.74
CA SER A 52 -14.89 8.34 -9.14
C SER A 52 -14.38 8.19 -7.72
N LEU A 53 -13.32 8.93 -7.41
CA LEU A 53 -12.65 9.00 -6.11
C LEU A 53 -12.89 10.37 -5.49
N GLU A 54 -13.04 10.38 -4.18
CA GLU A 54 -13.52 11.49 -3.38
C GLU A 54 -12.64 11.59 -2.13
N CYS A 55 -11.68 12.53 -2.10
CA CYS A 55 -10.84 12.77 -0.92
C CYS A 55 -11.25 14.03 -0.20
N ARG A 56 -11.33 13.96 1.13
CA ARG A 56 -11.44 15.15 1.99
C ARG A 56 -10.06 15.53 2.51
N THR A 57 -9.73 16.79 2.36
CA THR A 57 -8.51 17.38 2.93
C THR A 57 -8.80 17.88 4.34
N GLU A 58 -7.77 17.95 5.18
CA GLU A 58 -7.89 18.44 6.56
C GLU A 58 -8.45 19.87 6.66
N ARG A 59 -8.23 20.68 5.61
CA ARG A 59 -8.72 22.06 5.52
C ARG A 59 -10.18 22.16 5.02
N GLY A 60 -10.90 21.04 4.94
CA GLY A 60 -12.29 20.99 4.47
C GLY A 60 -12.46 21.06 2.95
N GLY A 61 -11.37 21.08 2.18
CA GLY A 61 -11.40 20.97 0.73
C GLY A 61 -11.77 19.57 0.27
N ARG A 62 -12.53 19.48 -0.82
CA ARG A 62 -12.97 18.23 -1.47
C ARG A 62 -12.21 18.08 -2.79
N ASN A 63 -11.47 16.99 -2.96
CA ASN A 63 -10.84 16.65 -4.23
C ASN A 63 -11.57 15.46 -4.86
N GLN A 64 -12.06 15.64 -6.09
CA GLN A 64 -12.78 14.59 -6.81
C GLN A 64 -12.09 14.30 -8.14
N MET A 65 -11.87 13.02 -8.44
CA MET A 65 -11.33 12.56 -9.71
C MET A 65 -12.11 11.35 -10.19
N GLY A 66 -12.65 11.38 -11.40
CA GLY A 66 -13.36 10.24 -11.99
C GLY A 66 -12.94 9.97 -13.42
N GLN A 67 -12.72 8.68 -13.75
CA GLN A 67 -12.32 8.22 -15.09
C GLN A 67 -12.82 6.81 -15.37
N ASP A 68 -12.80 6.43 -16.65
CA ASP A 68 -13.12 5.07 -17.09
C ASP A 68 -11.88 4.18 -16.97
N TYR A 69 -12.04 3.02 -16.32
CA TYR A 69 -11.01 1.97 -16.23
C TYR A 69 -11.47 0.71 -16.95
N ALA A 70 -10.54 -0.04 -17.53
CA ALA A 70 -10.83 -1.39 -17.99
C ALA A 70 -10.99 -2.32 -16.78
N PHE A 71 -11.94 -3.27 -16.81
CA PHE A 71 -12.05 -4.26 -15.73
C PHE A 71 -10.76 -5.07 -15.54
N ALA A 72 -9.99 -5.29 -16.62
CA ALA A 72 -8.69 -5.97 -16.57
C ALA A 72 -7.63 -5.23 -15.72
N ASP A 73 -7.77 -3.91 -15.51
CA ASP A 73 -6.89 -3.13 -14.64
C ASP A 73 -7.25 -3.27 -13.15
N LEU A 74 -8.44 -3.80 -12.85
CA LEU A 74 -8.99 -3.88 -11.50
C LEU A 74 -8.82 -5.31 -10.96
N GLN A 75 -7.82 -5.49 -10.10
CA GLN A 75 -7.53 -6.78 -9.49
C GLN A 75 -8.61 -7.12 -8.47
N GLY A 76 -9.35 -8.20 -8.70
CA GLY A 76 -10.39 -8.68 -7.79
C GLY A 76 -11.81 -8.14 -8.05
N LEU A 77 -12.04 -7.45 -9.17
CA LEU A 77 -13.37 -7.04 -9.60
C LEU A 77 -13.63 -7.49 -11.05
N SER A 78 -14.55 -8.44 -11.23
CA SER A 78 -15.08 -8.77 -12.55
C SER A 78 -16.30 -7.92 -12.90
N ARG A 79 -16.63 -7.85 -14.19
CA ARG A 79 -17.84 -7.20 -14.68
C ARG A 79 -19.10 -7.84 -14.10
N GLU A 80 -19.13 -9.16 -14.03
CA GLU A 80 -20.25 -9.95 -13.52
C GLU A 80 -20.47 -9.67 -12.03
N GLN A 81 -19.40 -9.48 -11.25
CA GLN A 81 -19.50 -9.09 -9.84
C GLN A 81 -20.07 -7.67 -9.70
N ALA A 82 -19.58 -6.71 -10.50
CA ALA A 82 -20.10 -5.34 -10.49
C ALA A 82 -21.59 -5.26 -10.91
N ALA A 83 -22.01 -6.09 -11.87
CA ALA A 83 -23.39 -6.15 -12.34
C ALA A 83 -24.31 -6.92 -11.38
N GLY A 84 -23.84 -8.05 -10.84
CA GLY A 84 -24.59 -8.92 -9.94
C GLY A 84 -24.79 -8.34 -8.54
N GLY A 85 -23.92 -7.41 -8.15
CA GLY A 85 -23.99 -6.74 -6.86
C GLY A 85 -23.40 -7.56 -5.71
N GLY A 86 -23.49 -7.00 -4.50
CA GLY A 86 -22.89 -7.56 -3.29
C GLY A 86 -21.62 -6.83 -2.85
N GLN A 87 -20.99 -7.34 -1.80
CA GLN A 87 -19.75 -6.79 -1.25
C GLN A 87 -18.57 -7.09 -2.16
N VAL A 88 -17.67 -6.11 -2.32
CA VAL A 88 -16.49 -6.20 -3.17
C VAL A 88 -15.26 -5.69 -2.45
N ARG A 89 -14.12 -6.27 -2.80
CA ARG A 89 -12.79 -5.79 -2.46
C ARG A 89 -11.91 -5.95 -3.69
N PHE A 90 -11.35 -4.85 -4.16
CA PHE A 90 -10.52 -4.85 -5.36
C PHE A 90 -9.43 -3.81 -5.27
N SER A 91 -8.46 -3.86 -6.18
CA SER A 91 -7.34 -2.93 -6.18
C SER A 91 -7.03 -2.42 -7.59
N LEU A 92 -6.57 -1.17 -7.67
CA LEU A 92 -5.91 -0.60 -8.85
C LEU A 92 -4.41 -0.47 -8.53
N VAL A 93 -3.58 -1.17 -9.29
CA VAL A 93 -2.12 -1.15 -9.11
C VAL A 93 -1.47 -0.47 -10.30
N ARG A 94 -0.69 0.58 -10.04
CA ARG A 94 0.11 1.33 -11.03
C ARG A 94 1.51 1.57 -10.46
N GLU A 95 2.42 2.09 -11.28
CA GLU A 95 3.82 2.31 -10.87
C GLU A 95 3.95 3.21 -9.62
N ALA A 96 3.13 4.25 -9.55
CA ALA A 96 3.13 5.23 -8.45
C ALA A 96 2.53 4.69 -7.14
N GLY A 97 1.88 3.52 -7.16
CA GLY A 97 1.30 2.93 -5.95
C GLY A 97 0.07 2.06 -6.21
N ARG A 98 -0.57 1.71 -5.11
CA ARG A 98 -1.76 0.85 -5.06
C ARG A 98 -2.91 1.59 -4.43
N VAL A 99 -4.09 1.50 -5.03
CA VAL A 99 -5.35 1.89 -4.41
C VAL A 99 -6.14 0.63 -4.09
N ASP A 100 -6.51 0.44 -2.83
CA ASP A 100 -7.37 -0.65 -2.38
C ASP A 100 -8.77 -0.12 -2.10
N PHE A 101 -9.78 -0.82 -2.61
CA PHE A 101 -11.18 -0.44 -2.55
C PHE A 101 -11.98 -1.47 -1.77
N GLU A 102 -12.89 -0.99 -0.94
CA GLU A 102 -13.87 -1.79 -0.21
C GLU A 102 -15.24 -1.16 -0.35
N GLY A 103 -16.28 -1.97 -0.50
CA GLY A 103 -17.65 -1.47 -0.58
C GLY A 103 -18.58 -2.50 -1.19
N GLY A 104 -19.60 -2.03 -1.92
CA GLY A 104 -20.53 -2.93 -2.57
C GLY A 104 -21.12 -2.36 -3.84
N PHE A 105 -21.64 -3.26 -4.67
CA PHE A 105 -22.39 -2.94 -5.87
C PHE A 105 -23.87 -3.31 -5.70
N GLN A 106 -24.73 -2.53 -6.35
CA GLN A 106 -26.15 -2.81 -6.55
C GLN A 106 -26.55 -2.31 -7.94
N GLN A 107 -27.07 -3.21 -8.78
CA GLN A 107 -27.56 -2.88 -10.12
C GLN A 107 -26.54 -2.11 -10.98
N GLY A 108 -25.28 -2.55 -10.99
CA GLY A 108 -24.21 -1.91 -11.77
C GLY A 108 -23.71 -0.57 -11.22
N ARG A 109 -24.20 -0.10 -10.06
CA ARG A 109 -23.64 1.04 -9.32
C ARG A 109 -22.95 0.56 -8.07
N GLY A 110 -21.76 1.09 -7.78
CA GLY A 110 -21.00 0.76 -6.59
C GLY A 110 -20.62 1.97 -5.78
N SER A 111 -20.38 1.77 -4.50
CA SER A 111 -19.78 2.77 -3.62
C SER A 111 -19.08 2.13 -2.43
N GLY A 112 -18.19 2.90 -1.81
CA GLY A 112 -17.52 2.50 -0.57
C GLY A 112 -16.34 3.40 -0.25
N THR A 113 -15.32 2.83 0.38
CA THR A 113 -14.10 3.55 0.79
C THR A 113 -12.87 3.01 0.09
N PHE A 114 -11.84 3.84 -0.04
CA PHE A 114 -10.56 3.43 -0.58
C PHE A 114 -9.40 3.88 0.30
N ARG A 115 -8.26 3.21 0.10
CA ARG A 115 -6.97 3.55 0.68
C ARG A 115 -5.91 3.54 -0.40
N PHE A 116 -5.20 4.65 -0.55
CA PHE A 116 -4.02 4.74 -1.40
C PHE A 116 -2.76 4.50 -0.58
N THR A 117 -1.88 3.65 -1.12
CA THR A 117 -0.53 3.38 -0.62
C THR A 117 0.46 3.74 -1.72
N GLY A 118 1.21 4.82 -1.52
CA GLY A 118 2.15 5.36 -2.50
C GLY A 118 3.47 4.58 -2.54
N ASN A 119 4.04 4.47 -3.74
CA ASN A 119 5.39 3.94 -3.93
C ASN A 119 6.43 5.02 -3.62
N GLN A 120 7.10 4.89 -2.46
CA GLN A 120 8.54 5.08 -2.28
C GLN A 120 9.26 5.94 -3.33
N SER A 121 9.53 5.26 -4.45
CA SER A 121 10.44 5.69 -5.50
C SER A 121 9.91 6.86 -6.34
N PHE A 122 8.65 7.25 -6.14
CA PHE A 122 7.97 8.30 -6.90
C PHE A 122 7.66 9.55 -6.07
N VAL A 123 8.10 9.59 -4.80
CA VAL A 123 7.98 10.78 -3.94
C VAL A 123 9.27 11.58 -4.03
N SER A 124 9.19 12.85 -4.44
CA SER A 124 10.32 13.78 -4.65
C SER A 124 10.49 14.76 -3.49
#